data_AF-A0A067DV24-F1
#
_entry.id   AF-A0A067DV24-F1
#
_cell.length_a   1.000
_cell.length_b   1.000
_cell.length_c   1.000
_cell.angle_alpha   90.00
_cell.angle_beta   90.00
_cell.angle_gamma   90.00
#
_symmetry.space_group_name_H-M   'P 1'
#
loop_
_entity.id
_entity.type
_entity.pdbx_description
1 polymer ?
#
loop_
_entity_poly.entity_id
_entity_poly.type
_entity_poly.pdbx_seq_one_letter_code
_entity_poly.pdbx_strand_id
1 'polypeptide(L)'
;PPHCDLNFITLLATDEIWGLQICREKNAQPQLWEAIPPVKGNGAFRSILHRVVFGKERYSTGLFLCPSHDYVIECLPTCKSEDNPPKYPTIKTGDYILSRFRQLAADTVKDNKAV
;
A
#
# COMPACT_ATOMS: atom_id res chain seq x y z
N PRO A 1 6.68 -5.98 8.50
CA PRO A 1 5.63 -6.94 8.09
C PRO A 1 5.12 -6.59 6.67
N PRO A 2 4.58 -7.56 5.91
CA PRO A 2 3.85 -7.30 4.67
C PRO A 2 2.72 -6.27 4.87
N HIS A 3 2.68 -5.22 4.07
CA HIS A 3 1.59 -4.23 4.10
C HIS A 3 1.42 -3.49 2.77
N CYS A 4 0.34 -2.73 2.67
CA CYS A 4 0.10 -1.76 1.61
C CYS A 4 -0.01 -0.39 2.27
N ASP A 5 0.62 0.64 1.69
CA ASP A 5 0.52 2.00 2.20
C ASP A 5 -0.93 2.50 2.14
N LEU A 6 -1.32 3.30 3.13
CA LEU A 6 -2.65 3.89 3.26
C LEU A 6 -2.77 5.26 2.57
N ASN A 7 -1.64 5.83 2.19
CA ASN A 7 -1.51 7.17 1.60
C ASN A 7 -1.78 7.13 0.09
N PHE A 8 -1.72 8.29 -0.57
CA PHE A 8 -1.92 8.39 -2.02
C PHE A 8 -0.68 7.95 -2.80
N ILE A 9 0.48 8.56 -2.51
CA ILE A 9 1.77 8.23 -3.14
C ILE A 9 2.84 8.19 -2.06
N THR A 10 3.72 7.20 -2.13
CA THR A 10 4.94 7.13 -1.33
C THR A 10 6.15 7.26 -2.26
N LEU A 11 7.00 8.25 -2.01
CA LEU A 11 8.33 8.33 -2.63
C LEU A 11 9.34 7.77 -1.64
N LEU A 12 10.00 6.68 -2.03
CA LEU A 12 10.97 5.99 -1.19
C LEU A 12 12.37 6.17 -1.75
N ALA A 13 13.23 6.86 -0.99
CA ALA A 13 14.66 6.88 -1.22
C ALA A 13 15.31 5.75 -0.40
N THR A 14 16.22 5.01 -1.01
CA THR A 14 16.97 3.93 -0.40
C THR A 14 18.45 4.10 -0.72
N ASP A 15 19.30 3.62 0.18
CA ASP A 15 20.68 3.31 -0.17
C ASP A 15 20.74 2.11 -1.16
N GLU A 16 21.95 1.71 -1.53
CA GLU A 16 22.22 0.60 -2.46
C GLU A 16 21.98 -0.79 -1.84
N ILE A 17 21.53 -0.87 -0.58
CA ILE A 17 21.32 -2.14 0.10
C ILE A 17 19.94 -2.70 -0.24
N TRP A 18 19.94 -3.92 -0.77
CA TRP A 18 18.75 -4.68 -1.09
C TRP A 18 17.94 -5.02 0.18
N GLY A 19 16.62 -5.06 0.04
CA GLY A 19 15.73 -5.45 1.13
C GLY A 19 14.26 -5.23 0.84
N LEU A 20 13.93 -4.27 -0.02
CA LEU A 20 12.54 -4.06 -0.46
C LEU A 20 12.09 -5.20 -1.39
N GLN A 21 10.97 -5.80 -1.04
CA GLN A 21 10.28 -6.79 -1.86
C GLN A 21 8.83 -6.39 -2.07
N ILE A 22 8.30 -6.70 -3.26
CA ILE A 22 6.88 -6.51 -3.59
C ILE A 22 6.21 -7.85 -3.92
N CYS A 23 4.90 -7.90 -3.77
CA CYS A 23 4.04 -8.96 -4.22
C CYS A 23 2.97 -8.35 -5.13
N ARG A 24 3.00 -8.72 -6.42
CA ARG A 24 2.05 -8.18 -7.41
C ARG A 24 0.64 -8.71 -7.17
N GLU A 25 0.53 -9.99 -6.83
CA GLU A 25 -0.74 -10.65 -6.54
C GLU A 25 -0.89 -10.91 -5.04
N LYS A 26 -1.33 -9.87 -4.33
CA LYS A 26 -1.48 -9.86 -2.86
C LYS A 26 -2.35 -11.01 -2.29
N ASN A 27 -3.29 -11.53 -3.07
CA ASN A 27 -4.23 -12.57 -2.66
C ASN A 27 -3.80 -13.98 -3.13
N ALA A 28 -2.69 -14.12 -3.85
CA ALA A 28 -2.20 -15.41 -4.32
C ALA A 28 -1.74 -16.30 -3.17
N GLN A 29 -1.89 -17.61 -3.35
CA GLN A 29 -1.43 -18.63 -2.40
C GLN A 29 -0.60 -19.67 -3.16
N PRO A 30 0.73 -19.72 -2.98
CA PRO A 30 1.53 -18.84 -2.13
C PRO A 30 1.70 -17.42 -2.72
N GLN A 31 1.95 -16.44 -1.85
CA GLN A 31 2.40 -15.12 -2.29
C GLN A 31 3.81 -15.19 -2.87
N LEU A 32 3.98 -14.72 -4.11
CA LEU A 32 5.29 -14.60 -4.76
C LEU A 32 5.89 -13.22 -4.49
N TRP A 33 7.14 -13.20 -4.03
CA TRP A 33 7.85 -11.98 -3.62
C TRP A 33 9.00 -11.67 -4.58
N GLU A 34 9.01 -10.47 -5.14
CA GLU A 34 10.02 -9.97 -6.07
C GLU A 34 10.85 -8.87 -5.42
N ALA A 35 12.18 -8.96 -5.50
CA ALA A 35 13.05 -7.86 -5.12
C ALA A 35 12.98 -6.75 -6.17
N ILE A 36 12.85 -5.50 -5.73
CA ILE A 36 12.80 -4.35 -6.64
C ILE A 36 14.12 -3.58 -6.54
N PRO A 37 14.90 -3.48 -7.64
CA PRO A 37 16.05 -2.59 -7.66
C PRO A 37 15.59 -1.14 -7.52
N PRO A 38 16.42 -0.24 -6.97
CA PRO A 38 16.16 1.19 -7.01
C PRO A 38 16.03 1.66 -8.47
N VAL A 39 14.82 1.97 -8.94
CA VAL A 39 14.57 2.41 -10.33
C VAL A 39 13.53 3.52 -10.39
N LYS A 40 13.58 4.34 -11.46
CA LYS A 40 12.55 5.33 -11.77
C LYS A 40 11.32 4.62 -12.35
N GLY A 41 10.18 4.72 -11.67
CA GLY A 41 8.92 4.08 -12.11
C GLY A 41 8.18 4.88 -13.19
N ASN A 42 7.50 4.19 -14.10
CA ASN A 42 6.51 4.74 -15.02
C ASN A 42 5.39 3.70 -15.22
N GLY A 43 4.12 4.08 -15.07
CA GLY A 43 2.99 3.15 -15.30
C GLY A 43 1.72 3.44 -14.51
N ALA A 44 0.69 2.60 -14.70
CA ALA A 44 -0.55 2.64 -13.95
C ALA A 44 -0.34 2.19 -12.50
N PHE A 45 -0.91 2.93 -11.54
CA PHE A 45 -0.65 2.74 -10.13
C PHE A 45 -1.61 1.74 -9.48
N ARG A 46 -1.05 0.74 -8.80
CA ARG A 46 -1.77 -0.17 -7.89
C ARG A 46 -1.14 -0.02 -6.51
N SER A 47 -1.95 -0.04 -5.45
CA SER A 47 -1.40 -0.18 -4.09
C SER A 47 -0.84 -1.60 -3.96
N ILE A 48 0.48 -1.71 -3.98
CA ILE A 48 1.22 -2.98 -4.04
C ILE A 48 1.52 -3.46 -2.62
N LEU A 49 1.35 -4.77 -2.39
CA LEU A 49 1.77 -5.41 -1.15
C LEU A 49 3.30 -5.45 -1.12
N HIS A 50 3.92 -4.91 -0.08
CA HIS A 50 5.36 -4.81 0.00
C HIS A 50 5.85 -5.14 1.42
N ARG A 51 7.14 -5.50 1.52
CA ARG A 51 7.83 -5.77 2.78
C ARG A 51 9.31 -5.43 2.65
N VAL A 52 9.96 -5.27 3.80
CA VAL A 52 11.42 -5.22 3.88
C VAL A 52 11.90 -6.51 4.55
N VAL A 53 12.87 -7.18 3.95
CA VAL A 53 13.56 -8.34 4.54
C VAL A 53 14.87 -7.90 5.19
N PHE A 54 15.19 -8.49 6.34
CA PHE A 54 16.39 -8.18 7.11
C PHE A 54 17.60 -8.95 6.59
N GLY A 55 18.80 -8.40 6.78
CA GLY A 55 20.05 -9.11 6.49
C GLY A 55 21.31 -8.27 6.65
N LYS A 56 21.23 -6.97 6.35
CA LYS A 56 22.28 -5.97 6.59
C LYS A 56 21.64 -4.67 7.06
N GLU A 57 22.46 -3.80 7.65
CA GLU A 57 22.06 -2.43 7.94
C GLU A 57 21.69 -1.73 6.62
N ARG A 58 20.54 -1.08 6.60
CA ARG A 58 19.94 -0.47 5.43
C ARG A 58 19.18 0.78 5.84
N TYR A 59 19.40 1.87 5.12
CA TYR A 59 18.77 3.15 5.35
C TYR A 59 17.77 3.47 4.24
N SER A 60 16.61 3.98 4.63
CA SER A 60 15.63 4.50 3.68
C SER A 60 14.83 5.65 4.25
N THR A 61 14.47 6.60 3.39
CA THR A 61 13.64 7.76 3.73
C THR A 61 12.39 7.73 2.89
N GLY A 62 11.22 7.72 3.55
CA GLY A 62 9.92 7.76 2.90
C GLY A 62 9.28 9.13 2.99
N LEU A 63 8.81 9.66 1.86
CA LEU A 63 7.89 10.80 1.80
C LEU A 63 6.49 10.27 1.47
N PHE A 64 5.58 10.39 2.42
CA PHE A 64 4.20 9.92 2.31
C PHE A 64 3.29 11.10 1.97
N LEU A 65 2.78 11.11 0.74
CA LEU A 65 1.85 12.12 0.25
C LEU A 65 0.42 11.65 0.49
N CYS A 66 -0.31 12.40 1.30
CA CYS A 66 -1.69 12.11 1.65
C CYS A 66 -2.57 13.32 1.36
N PRO A 67 -3.76 13.15 0.74
CA PRO A 67 -4.73 14.22 0.60
C PRO A 67 -5.19 14.76 1.96
N SER A 68 -5.81 15.94 1.96
CA SER A 68 -6.50 16.45 3.15
C SER A 68 -7.53 15.44 3.66
N HIS A 69 -7.78 15.40 4.97
CA HIS A 69 -8.72 14.46 5.58
C HIS A 69 -10.15 14.61 5.03
N ASP A 70 -10.54 15.84 4.66
CA ASP A 70 -11.85 16.14 4.09
C ASP A 70 -11.95 15.89 2.57
N TYR A 71 -10.85 15.53 1.92
CA TYR A 71 -10.84 15.25 0.50
C TYR A 71 -11.68 14.01 0.18
N VAL A 72 -12.52 14.11 -0.85
CA VAL A 72 -13.39 13.02 -1.31
C VAL A 72 -12.65 12.19 -2.35
N ILE A 73 -12.39 10.93 -2.02
CA ILE A 73 -11.79 9.94 -2.92
C ILE A 73 -12.93 9.26 -3.68
N GLU A 74 -12.91 9.40 -5.01
CA GLU A 74 -13.83 8.72 -5.92
C GLU A 74 -13.11 8.24 -7.19
N CYS A 75 -13.76 7.35 -7.94
CA CYS A 75 -13.21 6.88 -9.21
C CYS A 75 -13.18 8.00 -10.25
N LEU A 76 -11.99 8.31 -10.76
CA LEU A 76 -11.77 9.33 -11.79
C LEU A 76 -12.64 9.07 -13.02
N PRO A 77 -13.17 10.12 -13.68
CA PRO A 77 -13.99 9.98 -14.88
C PRO A 77 -13.33 9.15 -15.99
N THR A 78 -12.02 9.29 -16.17
CA THR A 78 -11.24 8.55 -17.17
C THR A 78 -10.99 7.08 -16.82
N CYS A 79 -11.35 6.65 -15.60
CA CYS A 79 -11.14 5.29 -15.11
C CYS A 79 -12.46 4.51 -14.95
N LYS A 80 -13.59 5.09 -15.36
CA LYS A 80 -14.92 4.47 -15.30
C LYS A 80 -15.70 4.64 -16.60
N SER A 81 -16.53 3.67 -16.92
CA SER A 81 -17.49 3.68 -18.03
C SER A 81 -18.69 2.79 -17.68
N GLU A 82 -19.68 2.68 -18.57
CA GLU A 82 -20.79 1.74 -18.39
C GLU A 82 -20.32 0.29 -18.27
N ASP A 83 -19.37 -0.13 -19.12
CA ASP A 83 -18.80 -1.48 -19.11
C ASP A 83 -17.70 -1.68 -18.03
N ASN A 84 -17.23 -0.61 -17.39
CA ASN A 84 -16.23 -0.66 -16.33
C ASN A 84 -16.63 0.31 -15.20
N PRO A 85 -17.64 -0.06 -14.38
CA PRO A 85 -18.10 0.81 -13.30
C PRO A 85 -17.05 0.95 -12.18
N PRO A 86 -17.16 1.99 -11.33
CA PRO A 86 -16.29 2.16 -10.17
C PRO A 86 -16.24 0.90 -9.29
N LYS A 87 -15.02 0.40 -9.04
CA LYS A 87 -14.80 -0.80 -8.21
C LYS A 87 -14.92 -0.55 -6.71
N TYR A 88 -14.83 0.71 -6.28
CA TYR A 88 -14.83 1.11 -4.88
C TYR A 88 -15.80 2.27 -4.67
N PRO A 89 -16.48 2.33 -3.52
CA PRO A 89 -17.37 3.44 -3.18
C PRO A 89 -16.58 4.72 -2.94
N THR A 90 -17.27 5.85 -3.12
CA THR A 90 -16.76 7.16 -2.74
C THR A 90 -16.59 7.27 -1.23
N ILE A 91 -15.46 7.80 -0.76
CA ILE A 91 -15.12 7.89 0.66
C ILE A 91 -14.24 9.11 0.94
N LYS A 92 -14.34 9.74 2.12
CA LYS A 92 -13.37 10.76 2.53
C LYS A 92 -12.03 10.13 2.91
N THR A 93 -10.93 10.82 2.65
CA THR A 93 -9.58 10.35 3.02
C THR A 93 -9.47 10.03 4.52
N GLY A 94 -9.98 10.91 5.38
CA GLY A 94 -9.95 10.69 6.83
C GLY A 94 -10.72 9.44 7.28
N ASP A 95 -11.92 9.24 6.71
CA ASP A 95 -12.74 8.06 7.01
C ASP A 95 -12.08 6.76 6.55
N TYR A 96 -11.46 6.78 5.36
CA TYR A 96 -10.71 5.65 4.84
C TYR A 96 -9.54 5.29 5.78
N ILE A 97 -8.68 6.25 6.13
CA ILE A 97 -7.52 6.01 6.99
C ILE A 97 -7.94 5.49 8.36
N LEU A 98 -8.95 6.10 8.98
CA LEU A 98 -9.47 5.70 10.28
C LEU A 98 -10.05 4.28 10.24
N SER A 99 -10.76 3.91 9.17
CA SER A 99 -11.28 2.55 8.99
C SER A 99 -10.16 1.51 8.96
N ARG A 100 -9.03 1.82 8.32
CA ARG A 100 -7.88 0.92 8.21
C ARG A 100 -7.12 0.79 9.53
N PHE A 101 -6.97 1.86 10.30
CA PHE A 101 -6.40 1.77 11.65
C PHE A 101 -7.26 0.92 12.59
N ARG A 102 -8.59 1.07 12.54
CA ARG A 102 -9.50 0.22 13.31
C ARG A 102 -9.37 -1.24 12.92
N GLN A 103 -9.25 -1.54 11.62
CA GLN A 103 -9.06 -2.89 11.13
C GLN A 103 -7.74 -3.50 11.62
N LEU A 104 -6.63 -2.77 11.50
CA LEU A 104 -5.32 -3.20 11.99
C LEU A 104 -5.33 -3.48 13.50
N ALA A 105 -5.98 -2.62 14.29
CA ALA A 105 -6.14 -2.84 15.72
C ALA A 105 -6.96 -4.10 16.02
N ALA A 106 -8.06 -4.32 15.29
CA ALA A 106 -8.90 -5.50 15.45
C ALA A 106 -8.16 -6.80 15.09
N ASP A 107 -7.37 -6.78 14.02
CA ASP A 107 -6.57 -7.95 13.58
C ASP A 107 -5.45 -8.25 14.60
N THR A 108 -4.79 -7.21 15.13
CA THR A 108 -3.79 -7.37 16.22
C THR A 108 -4.42 -8.02 17.47
N VAL A 109 -5.65 -7.63 17.83
CA VAL A 109 -6.36 -8.21 18.98
C VAL A 109 -6.72 -9.68 18.74
N LYS A 110 -7.08 -10.06 17.50
CA LYS A 110 -7.37 -11.46 17.15
C LYS A 110 -6.11 -12.32 17.26
N ASP A 111 -4.99 -11.85 16.72
CA ASP A 111 -3.72 -12.56 16.79
C ASP A 111 -3.26 -12.78 18.24
N ASN A 112 -3.41 -11.76 19.10
CA ASN A 112 -3.09 -11.89 20.53
C ASN A 112 -4.03 -12.81 21.33
N LYS A 113 -5.24 -13.09 20.83
CA LYS A 113 -6.18 -14.06 21.43
C LYS A 113 -5.98 -15.48 20.90
N ALA A 114 -5.24 -15.65 19.80
CA ALA A 114 -4.94 -16.93 19.19
C ALA A 114 -3.62 -17.55 19.69
N VAL A 115 -2.94 -16.90 20.64
CA VAL A 115 -1.72 -17.35 21.34
C VAL A 115 -2.05 -17.76 22.77
#